data_AF-A0A3D3GIE6-F1
#
_entry.id   AF-A0A3D3GIE6-F1
#
_cell.length_a   1.000
_cell.length_b   1.000
_cell.length_c   1.000
_cell.angle_alpha   90.00
_cell.angle_beta   90.00
_cell.angle_gamma   90.00
#
_symmetry.space_group_name_H-M   'P 1'
#
loop_
_entity.id
_entity.type
_entity.pdbx_description
1 polymer ?
#
loop_
_entity_poly.entity_id
_entity_poly.type
_entity_poly.pdbx_seq_one_letter_code
_entity_poly.pdbx_strand_id
1 'polypeptide(L)'
;MTLKPVTPACISIVCCLLLLIPGANAQPSARINSGPIPEAPSRPPELAVGQPLDPFRCEREFIYQGERIQCDTMIRQDGERLRPIIREVPEAVAELDQYQRNRRNIRSAAYIGTAGILVMIAGSLLGRVNRETSSFTRNFVTYGGLTLTAGTVLYGISTLQSNEAHLGNAVRIYNEHRPNRPIELQFTTDVSF
;
A
#
# COMPACT_ATOMS: atom_id res chain seq x y z
N MET A 1 -22.15 50.48 -14.82
CA MET A 1 -22.12 49.22 -14.04
C MET A 1 -20.68 48.74 -14.00
N THR A 2 -20.01 48.94 -12.87
CA THR A 2 -18.58 48.65 -12.67
C THR A 2 -18.46 47.42 -11.77
N LEU A 3 -17.98 46.31 -12.35
CA LEU A 3 -17.69 45.07 -11.63
C LEU A 3 -16.42 45.24 -10.79
N LYS A 4 -16.52 45.04 -9.47
CA LYS A 4 -15.37 44.97 -8.56
C LYS A 4 -14.70 43.59 -8.67
N PRO A 5 -13.36 43.51 -8.73
CA PRO A 5 -12.65 42.23 -8.66
C PRO A 5 -12.65 41.69 -7.23
N VAL A 6 -13.00 40.40 -7.08
CA VAL A 6 -12.88 39.65 -5.84
C VAL A 6 -11.47 39.09 -5.76
N THR A 7 -10.70 39.54 -4.77
CA THR A 7 -9.36 39.03 -4.45
C THR A 7 -9.45 37.66 -3.76
N PRO A 8 -8.67 36.64 -4.17
CA PRO A 8 -8.57 35.37 -3.46
C PRO A 8 -7.57 35.49 -2.30
N ALA A 9 -8.08 35.64 -1.08
CA ALA A 9 -7.28 35.55 0.14
C ALA A 9 -7.28 34.11 0.67
N CYS A 10 -6.07 33.55 0.80
CA CYS A 10 -5.68 32.60 1.85
C CYS A 10 -6.44 31.26 1.95
N ILE A 11 -6.07 30.29 1.11
CA ILE A 11 -6.20 28.86 1.44
C ILE A 11 -4.82 28.38 1.92
N SER A 12 -4.49 28.65 3.19
CA SER A 12 -3.22 28.26 3.81
C SER A 12 -3.43 27.68 5.22
N ILE A 13 -4.41 26.76 5.37
CA ILE A 13 -4.74 26.12 6.66
C ILE A 13 -4.95 24.60 6.50
N VAL A 14 -4.17 23.91 5.67
CA VAL A 14 -4.29 22.43 5.53
C VAL A 14 -2.99 21.68 5.85
N CYS A 15 -1.89 22.35 6.18
CA CYS A 15 -0.58 21.69 6.29
C CYS A 15 -0.13 21.27 7.71
N CYS A 16 -0.96 21.41 8.76
CA CYS A 16 -0.46 21.32 10.15
C CYS A 16 -0.93 20.11 10.99
N LEU A 17 -1.61 19.11 10.44
CA LEU A 17 -2.20 18.02 11.25
C LEU A 17 -1.62 16.61 11.05
N LEU A 18 -0.32 16.48 10.74
CA LEU A 18 0.36 15.18 10.56
C LEU A 18 1.64 14.97 11.39
N LEU A 19 1.92 15.78 12.41
CA LEU A 19 3.15 15.66 13.23
C LEU A 19 2.91 15.29 14.69
N LEU A 20 2.12 14.24 14.96
CA LEU A 20 2.05 13.65 16.30
C LEU A 20 2.14 12.12 16.23
N ILE A 21 3.37 11.62 16.09
CA ILE A 21 3.74 10.26 16.52
C ILE A 21 4.53 10.43 17.83
N PRO A 22 3.98 10.08 19.00
CA PRO A 22 4.72 10.10 20.24
C PRO A 22 5.48 8.77 20.44
N GLY A 23 6.66 8.85 21.08
CA GLY A 23 7.14 7.76 21.95
C GLY A 23 8.32 6.94 21.43
N ALA A 24 9.51 7.54 21.34
CA ALA A 24 10.74 6.78 21.45
C ALA A 24 10.88 6.29 22.91
N ASN A 25 10.68 5.00 23.14
CA ASN A 25 10.95 4.36 24.43
C ASN A 25 12.47 4.34 24.68
N ALA A 26 12.91 5.12 25.66
CA ALA A 26 14.27 5.07 26.17
C ALA A 26 14.48 3.73 26.92
N GLN A 27 15.33 2.87 26.40
CA GLN A 27 15.76 1.66 27.11
C GLN A 27 16.78 2.00 28.21
N PRO A 28 16.74 1.30 29.36
CA PRO A 28 17.67 1.50 30.47
C PRO A 28 19.08 1.03 30.10
N SER A 29 20.07 1.88 30.36
CA SER A 29 21.50 1.58 30.16
C SER A 29 21.98 0.51 31.13
N ALA A 30 22.37 -0.65 30.59
CA ALA A 30 23.04 -1.70 31.34
C ALA A 30 24.46 -1.26 31.74
N ARG A 31 24.79 -1.42 33.02
CA ARG A 31 26.09 -1.11 33.62
C ARG A 31 27.11 -2.17 33.19
N ILE A 32 28.11 -1.79 32.40
CA ILE A 32 29.16 -2.70 31.90
C ILE A 32 30.25 -2.84 32.98
N ASN A 33 30.46 -4.07 33.45
CA ASN A 33 31.62 -4.43 34.26
C ASN A 33 32.88 -4.45 33.38
N SER A 34 33.89 -3.66 33.75
CA SER A 34 35.16 -3.53 33.04
C SER A 34 36.08 -4.72 33.31
N GLY A 35 35.96 -5.76 32.48
CA GLY A 35 37.01 -6.77 32.30
C GLY A 35 38.10 -6.30 31.31
N PRO A 36 39.24 -7.01 31.23
CA PRO A 36 40.31 -6.69 30.29
C PRO A 36 39.81 -6.70 28.84
N ILE A 37 40.17 -5.66 28.09
CA ILE A 37 39.67 -5.36 26.75
C ILE A 37 40.26 -6.39 25.76
N PRO A 38 39.42 -7.17 25.04
CA PRO A 38 39.90 -8.06 23.99
C PRO A 38 40.44 -7.24 22.80
N GLU A 39 41.59 -7.67 22.27
CA GLU A 39 42.37 -6.97 21.23
C GLU A 39 41.65 -6.88 19.87
N ALA A 40 40.56 -7.63 19.69
CA ALA A 40 39.60 -7.44 18.60
C ALA A 40 38.18 -7.81 19.07
N PRO A 41 37.17 -6.96 18.84
CA PRO A 41 35.79 -7.32 19.12
C PRO A 41 35.35 -8.43 18.17
N SER A 42 35.14 -9.64 18.71
CA SER A 42 34.47 -10.72 17.98
C SER A 42 33.04 -10.27 17.66
N ARG A 43 32.66 -10.30 16.38
CA ARG A 43 31.31 -9.94 15.94
C ARG A 43 30.32 -10.87 16.67
N PRO A 44 29.34 -10.35 17.42
CA PRO A 44 28.32 -11.19 18.00
C PRO A 44 27.67 -12.03 16.89
N PRO A 45 27.32 -13.30 17.16
CA PRO A 45 26.61 -14.12 16.18
C PRO A 45 25.38 -13.35 15.70
N GLU A 46 25.18 -13.29 14.39
CA GLU A 46 23.98 -12.68 13.82
C GLU A 46 22.79 -13.40 14.45
N LEU A 47 22.03 -12.68 15.27
CA LEU A 47 20.77 -13.17 15.79
C LEU A 47 19.95 -13.54 14.56
N ALA A 48 19.61 -14.82 14.43
CA ALA A 48 18.59 -15.26 13.50
C ALA A 48 17.32 -14.53 13.91
N VAL A 49 17.05 -13.40 13.26
CA VAL A 49 15.79 -12.69 13.42
C VAL A 49 14.76 -13.60 12.79
N GLY A 50 14.17 -14.48 13.62
CA GLY A 50 12.99 -15.23 13.25
C GLY A 50 11.99 -14.20 12.76
N GLN A 51 11.69 -14.22 11.46
CA GLN A 51 10.76 -13.26 10.89
C GLN A 51 9.43 -13.46 11.62
N PRO A 52 8.82 -12.40 12.17
CA PRO A 52 7.51 -12.53 12.76
C PRO A 52 6.57 -13.03 11.65
N LEU A 53 6.07 -14.25 11.82
CA LEU A 53 5.00 -14.80 11.00
C LEU A 53 3.80 -13.86 11.17
N ASP A 54 3.43 -13.17 10.10
CA ASP A 54 2.27 -12.31 10.06
C ASP A 54 1.08 -13.19 9.67
N PRO A 55 0.23 -13.61 10.62
CA PRO A 55 -0.78 -14.65 10.41
C PRO A 55 -1.87 -14.23 9.41
N PHE A 56 -1.87 -12.98 8.97
CA PHE A 56 -2.82 -12.45 7.99
C PHE A 56 -2.19 -12.16 6.62
N ARG A 57 -0.94 -12.55 6.38
CA ARG A 57 -0.34 -12.42 5.05
C ARG A 57 -0.79 -13.55 4.13
N CYS A 58 -1.55 -13.20 3.10
CA CYS A 58 -1.61 -14.01 1.90
C CYS A 58 -0.27 -13.85 1.18
N GLU A 59 0.66 -14.76 1.44
CA GLU A 59 1.91 -14.83 0.71
C GLU A 59 1.67 -15.52 -0.63
N ARG A 60 2.24 -14.96 -1.69
CA ARG A 60 2.20 -15.53 -3.03
C ARG A 60 3.58 -16.03 -3.35
N GLU A 61 3.68 -17.31 -3.63
CA GLU A 61 4.92 -17.95 -4.05
C GLU A 61 4.73 -18.47 -5.46
N PHE A 62 5.80 -18.48 -6.24
CA PHE A 62 5.81 -19.22 -7.48
C PHE A 62 6.89 -20.28 -7.45
N ILE A 63 6.58 -21.44 -8.01
CA ILE A 63 7.55 -22.51 -8.23
C ILE A 63 8.09 -22.34 -9.65
N TYR A 64 9.40 -22.18 -9.74
CA TYR A 64 10.11 -22.11 -11.02
C TYR A 64 11.28 -23.07 -10.96
N GLN A 65 11.28 -24.06 -11.85
CA GLN A 65 12.33 -25.10 -11.91
C GLN A 65 12.53 -25.86 -10.59
N GLY A 66 11.45 -26.05 -9.82
CA GLY A 66 11.49 -26.72 -8.52
C GLY A 66 11.91 -25.84 -7.35
N GLU A 67 12.35 -24.60 -7.60
CA GLU A 67 12.65 -23.62 -6.57
C GLU A 67 11.42 -22.78 -6.23
N ARG A 68 11.17 -22.61 -4.93
CA ARG A 68 10.12 -21.69 -4.43
C ARG A 68 10.70 -20.30 -4.34
N ILE A 69 10.10 -19.38 -5.06
CA ILE A 69 10.50 -17.98 -5.07
C ILE A 69 9.29 -17.16 -4.66
N GLN A 70 9.43 -16.33 -3.63
CA GLN A 70 8.37 -15.42 -3.24
C GLN A 70 8.10 -14.45 -4.39
N CYS A 71 6.82 -14.30 -4.74
CA CYS A 71 6.37 -13.40 -5.80
C CYS A 71 6.62 -11.94 -5.43
N ASP A 72 6.43 -11.65 -4.16
CA ASP A 72 6.32 -10.30 -3.64
C ASP A 72 7.58 -9.85 -2.91
N THR A 73 7.83 -8.54 -2.90
CA THR A 73 8.86 -7.97 -2.02
C THR A 73 8.37 -7.95 -0.57
N MET A 74 9.30 -8.01 0.39
CA MET A 74 8.96 -8.06 1.84
C MET A 74 8.02 -6.92 2.30
N ILE A 75 8.09 -5.79 1.59
CA ILE A 75 7.34 -4.57 1.90
C ILE A 75 6.02 -4.52 1.12
N ARG A 76 5.95 -5.15 -0.06
CA ARG A 76 4.86 -4.91 -1.04
C ARG A 76 4.57 -6.15 -1.90
N GLN A 77 3.27 -6.46 -2.05
CA GLN A 77 2.72 -7.40 -3.04
C GLN A 77 2.88 -7.00 -4.53
N ASP A 78 4.09 -6.70 -4.98
CA ASP A 78 4.35 -6.17 -6.31
C ASP A 78 4.54 -7.23 -7.39
N GLY A 79 4.87 -8.48 -7.11
CA GLY A 79 5.19 -9.41 -8.19
C GLY A 79 6.45 -9.03 -8.99
N GLU A 80 7.26 -8.06 -8.54
CA GLU A 80 8.45 -7.61 -9.30
C GLU A 80 9.55 -8.69 -9.34
N ARG A 81 9.52 -9.65 -8.41
CA ARG A 81 10.43 -10.80 -8.43
C ARG A 81 10.18 -11.73 -9.63
N LEU A 82 9.03 -11.61 -10.29
CA LEU A 82 8.72 -12.34 -11.52
C LEU A 82 9.47 -11.76 -12.74
N ARG A 83 9.76 -10.45 -12.73
CA ARG A 83 10.32 -9.73 -13.89
C ARG A 83 11.61 -10.34 -14.46
N PRO A 84 12.61 -10.76 -13.65
CA PRO A 84 13.83 -11.37 -14.17
C PRO A 84 13.59 -12.67 -14.95
N ILE A 85 12.54 -13.42 -14.59
CA ILE A 85 12.23 -14.73 -15.18
C ILE A 85 11.49 -14.53 -16.51
N ILE A 86 10.49 -13.65 -16.52
CA ILE A 86 9.65 -13.43 -17.70
C ILE A 86 10.24 -12.43 -18.70
N ARG A 87 11.41 -11.83 -18.40
CA ARG A 87 12.06 -10.78 -19.20
C ARG A 87 12.24 -11.14 -20.67
N GLU A 88 12.40 -12.43 -20.95
CA GLU A 88 12.59 -12.95 -22.31
C GLU A 88 11.32 -12.89 -23.17
N VAL A 89 10.13 -12.78 -22.55
CA VAL A 89 8.84 -12.76 -23.25
C VAL A 89 8.21 -11.37 -23.07
N PRO A 90 8.35 -10.45 -24.05
CA PRO A 90 7.96 -9.05 -23.88
C PRO A 90 6.45 -8.87 -23.62
N GLU A 91 5.61 -9.75 -24.16
CA GLU A 91 4.17 -9.75 -23.93
C GLU A 91 3.81 -10.02 -22.45
N ALA A 92 4.49 -10.98 -21.83
CA ALA A 92 4.33 -11.27 -20.41
C ALA A 92 4.80 -10.09 -19.54
N VAL A 93 5.89 -9.42 -19.94
CA VAL A 93 6.38 -8.21 -19.26
C VAL A 93 5.35 -7.08 -19.37
N ALA A 94 4.69 -6.92 -20.51
CA ALA A 94 3.67 -5.89 -20.70
C ALA A 94 2.45 -6.07 -19.77
N GLU A 95 2.01 -7.32 -19.57
CA GLU A 95 0.96 -7.66 -18.59
C GLU A 95 1.40 -7.36 -17.15
N LEU A 96 2.65 -7.69 -16.80
CA LEU A 96 3.22 -7.35 -15.49
C LEU A 96 3.32 -5.82 -15.28
N ASP A 97 3.68 -5.06 -16.31
CA ASP A 97 3.71 -3.60 -16.26
C ASP A 97 2.30 -2.99 -16.10
N GLN A 98 1.29 -3.62 -16.71
CA GLN A 98 -0.11 -3.27 -16.48
C GLN A 98 -0.52 -3.52 -15.02
N TYR A 99 -0.12 -4.67 -14.46
CA TYR A 99 -0.32 -4.97 -13.04
C TYR A 99 0.29 -3.88 -12.14
N GLN A 100 1.53 -3.46 -12.39
CA GLN A 100 2.17 -2.39 -11.61
C GLN A 100 1.44 -1.04 -11.71
N ARG A 101 0.94 -0.70 -12.91
CA ARG A 101 0.21 0.55 -13.14
C ARG A 101 -1.10 0.57 -12.36
N ASN A 102 -1.90 -0.48 -12.48
CA ASN A 102 -3.17 -0.61 -11.74
C ASN A 102 -2.95 -0.57 -10.23
N ARG A 103 -1.86 -1.17 -9.75
CA ARG A 103 -1.50 -1.13 -8.33
C ARG A 103 -1.18 0.28 -7.82
N ARG A 104 -0.51 1.11 -8.64
CA ARG A 104 -0.32 2.54 -8.33
C ARG A 104 -1.65 3.27 -8.29
N ASN A 105 -2.57 2.97 -9.20
CA ASN A 105 -3.90 3.58 -9.22
C ASN A 105 -4.73 3.22 -7.99
N ILE A 106 -4.65 1.97 -7.51
CA ILE A 106 -5.33 1.53 -6.27
C ILE A 106 -4.82 2.35 -5.06
N ARG A 107 -3.51 2.61 -4.97
CA ARG A 107 -2.96 3.48 -3.91
C ARG A 107 -3.50 4.90 -4.00
N SER A 108 -3.53 5.47 -5.21
CA SER A 108 -4.13 6.79 -5.44
C SER A 108 -5.59 6.83 -5.02
N ALA A 109 -6.37 5.79 -5.34
CA ALA A 109 -7.77 5.67 -4.92
C ALA A 109 -7.92 5.62 -3.40
N ALA A 110 -7.04 4.91 -2.70
CA ALA A 110 -7.03 4.88 -1.23
C ALA A 110 -6.79 6.29 -0.64
N TYR A 111 -5.85 7.05 -1.19
CA TYR A 111 -5.61 8.44 -0.76
C TYR A 111 -6.82 9.34 -1.00
N ILE A 112 -7.49 9.20 -2.16
CA ILE A 112 -8.72 9.95 -2.46
C ILE A 112 -9.84 9.56 -1.49
N GLY A 113 -9.97 8.27 -1.15
CA GLY A 113 -10.93 7.79 -0.16
C GLY A 113 -10.68 8.39 1.22
N THR A 114 -9.43 8.44 1.67
CA THR A 114 -9.05 9.12 2.92
C THR A 114 -9.41 10.61 2.88
N ALA A 115 -9.15 11.29 1.76
CA ALA A 115 -9.56 12.68 1.59
C ALA A 115 -11.09 12.85 1.66
N GLY A 116 -11.86 11.92 1.09
CA GLY A 116 -13.31 11.88 1.19
C GLY A 116 -13.82 11.77 2.62
N ILE A 117 -13.18 10.93 3.45
CA ILE A 117 -13.48 10.82 4.88
C ILE A 117 -13.19 12.14 5.60
N LEU A 118 -12.07 12.78 5.30
CA LEU A 118 -11.74 14.09 5.90
C LEU A 118 -12.76 15.16 5.53
N VAL A 119 -13.21 15.20 4.27
CA VAL A 119 -14.27 16.11 3.82
C VAL A 119 -15.58 15.84 4.55
N MET A 120 -15.95 14.57 4.75
CA MET A 120 -17.13 14.17 5.50
C MET A 120 -17.05 14.66 6.97
N ILE A 121 -15.90 14.46 7.63
CA ILE A 121 -15.67 14.93 9.00
C ILE A 121 -15.73 16.46 9.05
N ALA A 122 -15.09 17.16 8.12
CA ALA A 122 -15.10 18.61 8.04
C ALA A 122 -16.52 19.16 7.83
N GLY A 123 -17.33 18.55 6.96
CA GLY A 123 -18.74 18.89 6.77
C GLY A 123 -19.56 18.73 8.05
N SER A 124 -19.33 17.64 8.80
CA SER A 124 -19.97 17.42 10.09
C SER A 124 -19.59 18.47 11.14
N LEU A 125 -18.33 18.88 11.18
CA LEU A 125 -17.81 19.90 12.11
C LEU A 125 -18.30 21.31 11.77
N LEU A 126 -18.35 21.69 10.49
CA LEU A 126 -18.86 23.00 10.05
C LEU A 126 -20.29 23.25 10.54
N GLY A 127 -21.12 22.20 10.56
CA GLY A 127 -22.49 22.27 11.09
C GLY A 127 -22.59 22.54 12.59
N ARG A 128 -21.52 22.31 13.36
CA ARG A 128 -21.47 22.58 14.80
C ARG A 128 -20.90 23.97 15.12
N VAL A 129 -19.93 24.42 14.34
CA VAL A 129 -19.21 25.69 14.58
C VAL A 129 -19.99 26.89 14.02
N ASN A 130 -20.52 26.78 12.80
CA ASN A 130 -21.18 27.90 12.12
C ASN A 130 -22.68 27.64 11.99
N ARG A 131 -23.47 28.18 12.94
CA ARG A 131 -24.94 28.10 12.93
C ARG A 131 -25.60 28.76 11.72
N GLU A 132 -24.89 29.66 11.03
CA GLU A 132 -25.37 30.31 9.79
C GLU A 132 -25.14 29.48 8.52
N THR A 133 -24.37 28.38 8.59
CA THR A 133 -24.17 27.51 7.42
C THR A 133 -25.50 26.85 7.07
N SER A 134 -25.92 27.00 5.82
CA SER A 134 -27.16 26.36 5.35
C SER A 134 -27.10 24.84 5.56
N SER A 135 -28.22 24.26 6.02
CA SER A 135 -28.37 22.81 6.18
C SER A 135 -28.08 22.06 4.87
N PHE A 136 -28.40 22.69 3.74
CA PHE A 136 -28.09 22.19 2.41
C PHE A 136 -26.58 22.04 2.17
N THR A 137 -25.78 23.09 2.42
CA THR A 137 -24.32 23.04 2.23
C THR A 137 -23.69 21.96 3.11
N ARG A 138 -24.11 21.86 4.38
CA ARG A 138 -23.61 20.84 5.30
C ARG A 138 -23.91 19.43 4.77
N ASN A 139 -25.16 19.18 4.41
CA ASN A 139 -25.58 17.87 3.92
C ASN A 139 -24.86 17.52 2.62
N PHE A 140 -24.71 18.50 1.71
CA PHE A 140 -23.99 18.31 0.45
C PHE A 140 -22.53 17.92 0.67
N VAL A 141 -21.81 18.61 1.57
CA VAL A 141 -20.40 18.28 1.88
C VAL A 141 -20.29 16.90 2.54
N THR A 142 -21.13 16.61 3.52
CA THR A 142 -21.10 15.32 4.23
C THR A 142 -21.43 14.15 3.31
N TYR A 143 -22.52 14.24 2.53
CA TYR A 143 -22.90 13.19 1.58
C TYR A 143 -21.93 13.13 0.39
N GLY A 144 -21.36 14.26 -0.03
CA GLY A 144 -20.29 14.30 -1.03
C GLY A 144 -19.05 13.53 -0.59
N GLY A 145 -18.59 13.75 0.64
CA GLY A 145 -17.46 13.00 1.21
C GLY A 145 -17.75 11.50 1.34
N LEU A 146 -18.97 11.14 1.78
CA LEU A 146 -19.38 9.74 1.92
C LEU A 146 -19.50 9.03 0.56
N THR A 147 -20.12 9.67 -0.43
CA THR A 147 -20.25 9.11 -1.79
C THR A 147 -18.89 8.95 -2.46
N LEU A 148 -17.99 9.93 -2.32
CA LEU A 148 -16.61 9.82 -2.80
C LEU A 148 -15.90 8.63 -2.16
N THR A 149 -15.99 8.48 -0.83
CA THR A 149 -15.39 7.37 -0.10
C THR A 149 -15.93 6.02 -0.59
N ALA A 150 -17.26 5.86 -0.66
CA ALA A 150 -17.89 4.64 -1.14
C ALA A 150 -17.47 4.30 -2.58
N GLY A 151 -17.43 5.30 -3.46
CA GLY A 151 -16.97 5.15 -4.84
C GLY A 151 -15.53 4.65 -4.92
N THR A 152 -14.63 5.20 -4.11
CA THR A 152 -13.22 4.76 -4.10
C THR A 152 -13.04 3.33 -3.59
N VAL A 153 -13.86 2.88 -2.63
CA VAL A 153 -13.83 1.50 -2.13
C VAL A 153 -14.28 0.52 -3.22
N LEU A 154 -15.40 0.80 -3.89
CA LEU A 154 -15.89 -0.05 -4.98
C LEU A 154 -14.90 -0.11 -6.15
N TYR A 155 -14.34 1.05 -6.52
CA TYR A 155 -13.29 1.14 -7.52
C TYR A 155 -12.05 0.32 -7.12
N GLY A 156 -11.63 0.42 -5.85
CA GLY A 156 -10.50 -0.34 -5.32
C GLY A 156 -10.70 -1.85 -5.42
N ILE A 157 -11.86 -2.37 -4.98
CA ILE A 157 -12.20 -3.79 -5.05
C ILE A 157 -12.22 -4.29 -6.50
N SER A 158 -12.90 -3.57 -7.39
CA SER A 158 -12.98 -3.93 -8.81
C SER A 158 -11.59 -3.93 -9.48
N THR A 159 -10.77 -2.91 -9.18
CA THR A 159 -9.42 -2.82 -9.75
C THR A 159 -8.54 -3.93 -9.22
N LEU A 160 -8.63 -4.31 -7.93
CA LEU A 160 -7.86 -5.43 -7.37
C LEU A 160 -8.17 -6.75 -8.08
N GLN A 161 -9.44 -7.05 -8.35
CA GLN A 161 -9.84 -8.26 -9.07
C GLN A 161 -9.28 -8.28 -10.50
N SER A 162 -9.44 -7.18 -11.24
CA SER A 162 -8.87 -7.06 -12.59
C SER A 162 -7.34 -7.08 -12.57
N ASN A 163 -6.73 -6.62 -11.48
CA ASN A 163 -5.27 -6.58 -11.35
C ASN A 163 -4.70 -7.99 -11.24
N GLU A 164 -5.26 -8.86 -10.39
CA GLU A 164 -4.81 -10.24 -10.26
C GLU A 164 -4.91 -11.02 -11.59
N ALA A 165 -5.89 -10.69 -12.44
CA ALA A 165 -6.00 -11.26 -13.78
C ALA A 165 -4.78 -10.94 -14.68
N HIS A 166 -4.22 -9.73 -14.59
CA HIS A 166 -3.01 -9.37 -15.34
C HIS A 166 -1.78 -10.16 -14.88
N LEU A 167 -1.65 -10.40 -13.57
CA LEU A 167 -0.55 -11.23 -13.05
C LEU A 167 -0.68 -12.68 -13.52
N GLY A 168 -1.89 -13.25 -13.47
CA GLY A 168 -2.17 -14.58 -14.01
C GLY A 168 -1.92 -14.68 -15.51
N ASN A 169 -2.31 -13.66 -16.28
CA ASN A 169 -2.06 -13.59 -17.72
C ASN A 169 -0.56 -13.51 -18.05
N ALA A 170 0.22 -12.73 -17.30
CA ALA A 170 1.67 -12.68 -17.48
C ALA A 170 2.32 -14.06 -17.36
N VAL A 171 1.93 -14.82 -16.32
CA VAL A 171 2.43 -16.19 -16.11
C VAL A 171 1.93 -17.14 -17.21
N ARG A 172 0.65 -17.06 -17.58
CA ARG A 172 0.07 -17.89 -18.66
C ARG A 172 0.81 -17.67 -19.98
N ILE A 173 0.99 -16.42 -20.41
CA ILE A 173 1.68 -16.07 -21.65
C ILE A 173 3.13 -16.57 -21.63
N TYR A 174 3.83 -16.42 -20.50
CA TYR A 174 5.18 -16.96 -20.36
C TYR A 174 5.21 -18.49 -20.52
N ASN A 175 4.30 -19.20 -19.85
CA ASN A 175 4.22 -20.66 -19.90
C ASN A 175 3.87 -21.17 -21.31
N GLU A 176 3.01 -20.46 -22.05
CA GLU A 176 2.70 -20.76 -23.46
C GLU A 176 3.93 -20.65 -24.36
N HIS A 177 4.78 -19.64 -24.13
CA HIS A 177 6.03 -19.45 -24.89
C HIS A 177 7.17 -20.39 -24.45
N ARG A 178 7.14 -20.86 -23.19
CA ARG A 178 8.22 -21.66 -22.58
C ARG A 178 7.66 -22.89 -21.84
N PRO A 179 7.05 -23.86 -22.54
CA PRO A 179 6.41 -25.02 -21.92
C PRO A 179 7.38 -25.92 -21.15
N ASN A 180 8.68 -25.89 -21.48
CA ASN A 180 9.70 -26.72 -20.82
C ASN A 180 10.08 -26.23 -19.42
N ARG A 181 9.70 -25.01 -19.04
CA ARG A 181 10.03 -24.39 -17.74
C ARG A 181 8.84 -23.58 -17.21
N PRO A 182 7.73 -24.25 -16.89
CA PRO A 182 6.53 -23.56 -16.45
C PRO A 182 6.76 -22.89 -15.09
N ILE A 183 6.06 -21.79 -14.88
CA ILE A 183 5.91 -21.10 -13.61
C ILE A 183 4.56 -21.53 -13.03
N GLU A 184 4.57 -22.04 -11.81
CA GLU A 184 3.35 -22.40 -11.08
C GLU A 184 3.09 -21.37 -9.97
N LEU A 185 1.95 -20.69 -10.01
CA LEU A 185 1.51 -19.78 -8.96
C LEU A 185 0.87 -20.58 -7.81
N GLN A 186 1.42 -20.45 -6.60
CA GLN A 186 0.85 -21.01 -5.38
C GLN A 186 0.41 -19.88 -4.45
N PHE A 187 -0.82 -20.00 -3.95
CA PHE A 187 -1.36 -19.11 -2.93
C PHE A 187 -1.36 -19.86 -1.61
N THR A 188 -0.40 -19.53 -0.74
CA THR A 188 -0.40 -20.04 0.63
C THR A 188 -1.33 -19.18 1.46
N THR A 189 -2.57 -19.63 1.58
CA THR A 189 -3.46 -19.17 2.64
C THR A 189 -3.24 -20.08 3.84
N ASP A 190 -2.48 -19.62 4.83
CA ASP A 190 -2.21 -20.34 6.11
C ASP A 190 -3.47 -20.48 6.99
N VAL A 191 -4.66 -20.46 6.40
CA VAL A 191 -5.93 -20.64 7.10
C VAL A 191 -6.15 -22.15 7.28
N SER A 192 -5.63 -22.70 8.37
CA SER A 192 -6.09 -23.98 8.91
C SER A 192 -7.38 -23.74 9.73
N PHE A 193 -8.45 -24.46 9.37
CA PHE A 193 -9.72 -24.45 10.11
C PHE A 193 -9.70 -25.47 11.25
#